data_AF-A0A939VNA0-F1
#
_entry.id   AF-A0A939VNA0-F1
#
_cell.length_a   1.000
_cell.length_b   1.000
_cell.length_c   1.000
_cell.angle_alpha   90.00
_cell.angle_beta   90.00
_cell.angle_gamma   90.00
#
_symmetry.space_group_name_H-M   'P 1'
#
loop_
_entity.id
_entity.type
_entity.pdbx_description
1 polymer ?
#
loop_
_entity_poly.entity_id
_entity_poly.type
_entity_poly.pdbx_seq_one_letter_code
_entity_poly.pdbx_strand_id
1 'polypeptide(L)'
;MKKHYHLYNETLPFEADINDLKELLAKKKQLLENYEEISTDLEDEMYISRGNGFCTTKWAPDVIEDKIEELTRQIAEIEGWIKEGF
;
A
#
# COMPACT_ATOMS: atom_id res chain seq x y z
N MET A 1 22.67 3.56 13.82
CA MET A 1 23.47 2.97 12.72
C MET A 1 22.54 2.80 11.54
N LYS A 2 22.72 3.50 10.42
CA LYS A 2 21.84 3.34 9.26
C LYS A 2 22.22 2.08 8.48
N LYS A 3 21.24 1.42 7.86
CA LYS A 3 21.42 0.26 6.97
C LYS A 3 20.78 0.58 5.60
N HIS A 4 21.25 -0.08 4.56
CA HIS A 4 20.69 0.04 3.21
C HIS A 4 19.59 -1.01 3.01
N TYR A 5 18.47 -0.58 2.44
CA TYR A 5 17.31 -1.41 2.16
C TYR A 5 16.84 -1.24 0.71
N HIS A 6 16.14 -2.26 0.21
CA HIS A 6 15.50 -2.24 -1.10
C HIS A 6 14.07 -2.77 -0.93
N LEU A 7 13.09 -1.91 -1.18
CA LEU A 7 11.68 -2.23 -1.00
C LEU A 7 11.12 -2.84 -2.27
N TYR A 8 10.23 -3.83 -2.15
CA TYR A 8 9.51 -4.39 -3.28
C TYR A 8 8.87 -3.30 -4.16
N ASN A 9 9.09 -3.40 -5.48
CA ASN A 9 8.66 -2.43 -6.50
C ASN A 9 9.23 -1.01 -6.40
N GLU A 10 10.18 -0.74 -5.51
CA GLU A 10 10.94 0.52 -5.54
C GLU A 10 12.26 0.35 -6.29
N THR A 11 12.52 1.22 -7.26
CA THR A 11 13.69 1.12 -8.13
C THR A 11 14.99 1.57 -7.47
N LEU A 12 14.90 2.38 -6.41
CA LEU A 12 16.06 2.95 -5.74
C LEU A 12 16.19 2.40 -4.32
N PRO A 13 17.39 1.95 -3.91
CA PRO A 13 17.64 1.64 -2.52
C PRO A 13 17.61 2.90 -1.67
N PHE A 14 17.33 2.74 -0.38
CA PHE A 14 17.33 3.83 0.59
C PHE A 14 18.14 3.46 1.84
N GLU A 15 18.60 4.48 2.56
CA GLU A 15 19.22 4.32 3.88
C GLU A 15 18.21 4.66 4.97
N ALA A 16 18.07 3.78 5.94
CA ALA A 16 17.16 3.99 7.07
C ALA A 16 17.78 3.51 8.39
N ASP A 17 17.39 4.17 9.48
CA ASP A 17 17.50 3.61 10.81
C ASP A 17 16.19 3.00 11.35
N ILE A 18 16.20 2.49 12.59
CA ILE A 18 15.02 1.83 13.17
C ILE A 18 13.82 2.75 13.31
N ASN A 19 14.05 4.05 13.53
CA ASN A 19 12.96 5.02 13.64
C ASN A 19 12.42 5.31 12.25
N ASP A 20 13.29 5.48 11.26
CA ASP A 20 12.90 5.63 9.85
C ASP A 20 12.06 4.44 9.38
N LEU A 21 12.45 3.20 9.72
CA LEU A 21 11.71 1.99 9.38
C LEU A 21 10.34 1.92 10.09
N LYS A 22 10.26 2.33 11.35
CA LYS A 22 8.98 2.37 12.09
C LYS A 22 8.03 3.41 11.51
N GLU A 23 8.54 4.59 11.13
CA GLU A 23 7.75 5.61 10.46
C GLU A 23 7.27 5.15 9.08
N LEU A 24 8.15 4.49 8.31
CA LEU A 24 7.79 3.92 7.03
C LEU A 24 6.71 2.85 7.19
N LEU A 25 6.87 1.95 8.16
CA LEU A 25 5.88 0.91 8.49
C LEU A 25 4.52 1.53 8.82
N ALA A 26 4.48 2.56 9.67
CA ALA A 26 3.25 3.25 10.04
C ALA A 26 2.57 3.88 8.82
N LYS A 27 3.34 4.54 7.94
CA LYS A 27 2.81 5.14 6.70
C LYS A 27 2.23 4.08 5.76
N LYS A 28 2.92 2.95 5.58
CA LYS A 28 2.46 1.86 4.71
C LYS A 28 1.20 1.19 5.28
N LYS A 29 1.11 1.00 6.60
CA LYS A 29 -0.10 0.49 7.27
C LYS A 29 -1.30 1.45 7.11
N GLN A 30 -1.09 2.74 7.29
CA GLN A 30 -2.16 3.73 7.05
C GLN A 30 -2.62 3.71 5.59
N LEU A 31 -1.69 3.61 4.64
CA LEU A 31 -2.04 3.50 3.22
C LEU A 31 -2.84 2.23 2.94
N LEU A 32 -2.46 1.09 3.52
CA LEU A 32 -3.20 -0.17 3.38
C LEU A 32 -4.64 -0.02 3.88
N GLU A 33 -4.83 0.52 5.09
CA GLU A 33 -6.15 0.77 5.67
C GLU A 33 -7.02 1.63 4.75
N ASN A 34 -6.45 2.71 4.18
CA ASN A 34 -7.18 3.56 3.24
C ASN A 34 -7.63 2.80 1.98
N TYR A 35 -6.80 1.91 1.43
CA TYR A 35 -7.19 1.11 0.27
C TYR A 35 -8.21 0.02 0.61
N GLU A 36 -8.14 -0.59 1.79
CA GLU A 36 -9.14 -1.54 2.29
C GLU A 36 -10.50 -0.87 2.52
N GLU A 37 -10.52 0.37 3.03
CA GLU A 37 -11.72 1.18 3.18
C GLU A 37 -12.35 1.48 1.80
N ILE A 38 -11.55 1.96 0.84
CA ILE A 38 -12.02 2.21 -0.53
C ILE A 38 -12.54 0.92 -1.18
N SER A 39 -11.88 -0.22 -0.96
CA SER A 39 -12.32 -1.51 -1.50
C SER A 39 -13.68 -1.92 -0.95
N THR A 40 -13.91 -1.71 0.35
CA THR A 40 -15.16 -2.02 1.03
C THR A 40 -16.29 -1.10 0.55
N ASP A 41 -16.03 0.20 0.44
CA ASP A 41 -16.99 1.19 -0.07
C ASP A 41 -17.39 0.93 -1.53
N LEU A 42 -16.48 0.37 -2.34
CA LEU A 42 -16.78 -0.03 -3.72
C LEU A 42 -17.64 -1.29 -3.83
N GLU A 43 -17.54 -2.20 -2.86
CA GLU A 43 -18.43 -3.37 -2.77
C GLU A 43 -19.84 -2.96 -2.31
N ASP A 44 -19.94 -1.99 -1.40
CA ASP A 44 -21.21 -1.47 -0.88
C ASP A 44 -21.96 -0.56 -1.87
N GLU A 45 -21.26 0.22 -2.71
CA GLU A 45 -21.86 0.99 -3.82
C GLU A 45 -22.10 0.15 -5.10
N MET A 46 -22.80 -0.98 -4.97
CA MET A 46 -23.39 -1.64 -6.13
C MET A 46 -24.53 -0.79 -6.72
N TYR A 47 -24.29 -0.29 -7.94
CA TYR A 47 -25.25 0.22 -8.92
C TYR A 47 -25.75 1.67 -8.77
N ILE A 48 -24.87 2.64 -9.04
CA ILE A 48 -25.31 3.94 -9.59
C ILE A 48 -25.30 3.83 -11.12
N SER A 49 -26.48 3.96 -11.72
CA SER A 49 -26.72 3.86 -13.16
C SER A 49 -25.75 4.72 -13.97
N ARG A 50 -25.12 4.14 -15.00
CA ARG A 50 -24.40 4.88 -16.05
C ARG A 50 -25.41 5.66 -16.90
N GLY A 51 -25.93 6.75 -16.35
CA GLY A 51 -26.94 7.59 -17.00
C GLY A 51 -26.43 8.34 -18.22
N ASN A 52 -25.11 8.49 -18.42
CA ASN A 52 -24.57 9.33 -19.50
C ASN A 52 -23.28 8.75 -20.13
N GLY A 53 -23.24 7.48 -20.54
CA GLY A 53 -22.29 6.97 -21.56
C GLY A 53 -20.76 7.03 -21.34
N PHE A 54 -20.23 7.82 -20.41
CA PHE A 54 -18.81 7.99 -20.14
C PHE A 54 -18.62 8.38 -18.66
N CYS A 55 -18.18 7.42 -17.83
CA CYS A 55 -17.57 7.71 -16.53
C CYS A 55 -16.14 7.17 -16.60
N THR A 56 -15.21 7.99 -17.09
CA THR A 56 -13.77 7.72 -17.06
C THR A 56 -13.20 8.28 -15.77
N THR A 57 -13.30 7.50 -14.68
CA THR A 57 -12.38 7.41 -13.52
C THR A 57 -13.13 6.84 -12.31
N LYS A 58 -13.49 5.55 -12.36
CA LYS A 58 -13.44 4.72 -11.16
C LYS A 58 -12.15 3.92 -11.28
N TRP A 59 -11.32 3.90 -10.24
CA TRP A 59 -10.17 2.97 -10.19
C TRP A 59 -10.72 1.58 -10.48
N ALA A 60 -10.11 0.84 -11.42
CA ALA A 60 -10.53 -0.53 -11.66
C ALA A 60 -10.32 -1.30 -10.35
N PRO A 61 -11.28 -2.14 -9.91
CA PRO A 61 -11.12 -2.98 -8.70
C PRO A 61 -9.76 -3.68 -8.67
N ASP A 62 -9.31 -4.17 -9.82
CA ASP A 62 -8.00 -4.78 -10.04
C ASP A 62 -6.83 -3.89 -9.56
N VAL A 63 -6.90 -2.56 -9.75
CA VAL A 63 -5.84 -1.64 -9.32
C VAL A 63 -5.81 -1.46 -7.81
N ILE A 64 -6.97 -1.56 -7.14
CA ILE A 64 -7.05 -1.47 -5.68
C ILE A 64 -6.53 -2.76 -5.07
N GLU A 65 -6.92 -3.92 -5.62
CA GLU A 65 -6.41 -5.23 -5.21
C GLU A 65 -4.89 -5.31 -5.39
N ASP A 66 -4.36 -4.92 -6.56
CA ASP A 66 -2.91 -4.87 -6.81
C ASP A 66 -2.17 -4.00 -5.78
N LYS A 67 -2.78 -2.88 -5.35
CA LYS A 67 -2.19 -1.97 -4.36
C LYS A 67 -2.22 -2.53 -2.95
N ILE A 68 -3.30 -3.22 -2.57
CA ILE A 68 -3.40 -3.93 -1.29
C ILE A 68 -2.33 -5.01 -1.22
N GLU A 69 -2.16 -5.82 -2.27
CA GLU A 69 -1.13 -6.84 -2.34
C GLU A 69 0.28 -6.25 -2.24
N GLU A 70 0.56 -5.18 -3.00
CA GLU A 70 1.85 -4.48 -2.98
C GLU A 70 2.18 -3.98 -1.57
N LEU A 71 1.25 -3.27 -0.93
CA LEU A 71 1.43 -2.72 0.41
C LEU A 71 1.62 -3.82 1.45
N THR A 72 0.86 -4.91 1.36
CA THR A 72 0.99 -6.06 2.24
C THR A 72 2.39 -6.67 2.18
N ARG A 73 2.95 -6.83 0.98
CA ARG A 73 4.33 -7.34 0.80
C ARG A 73 5.36 -6.39 1.38
N GLN A 74 5.24 -5.09 1.08
CA GLN A 74 6.15 -4.07 1.59
C GLN A 74 6.13 -4.01 3.14
N ILE A 75 4.95 -4.13 3.75
CA ILE A 75 4.81 -4.19 5.21
C ILE A 75 5.54 -5.42 5.78
N ALA A 76 5.34 -6.59 5.18
CA ALA A 76 5.99 -7.82 5.63
C ALA A 76 7.54 -7.74 5.52
N GLU A 77 8.07 -7.14 4.46
CA GLU A 77 9.51 -6.89 4.31
C GLU A 77 10.04 -5.97 5.43
N ILE A 78 9.37 -4.85 5.68
CA ILE A 78 9.79 -3.89 6.71
C ILE A 78 9.73 -4.52 8.11
N GLU A 79 8.68 -5.29 8.42
CA GLU A 79 8.57 -6.03 9.68
C GLU A 79 9.67 -7.10 9.80
N GLY A 80 10.00 -7.76 8.70
CA GLY A 80 11.15 -8.66 8.58
C GLY A 80 12.44 -7.96 8.95
N TRP A 81 12.74 -6.81 8.36
CA TRP A 81 13.97 -6.04 8.65
C TRP A 81 14.05 -5.56 10.10
N ILE A 82 12.93 -5.17 10.69
CA ILE A 82 12.87 -4.77 12.10
C ILE A 82 13.12 -5.98 13.01
N LYS A 83 12.66 -7.18 12.63
CA LYS A 83 12.77 -8.41 13.42
C LYS A 83 14.13 -9.11 13.27
N GLU A 84 14.65 -9.19 12.04
CA GLU A 84 15.96 -9.77 11.71
C GLU A 84 17.12 -8.86 12.11
N GLY A 85 16.79 -7.60 12.35
CA GLY A 85 17.67 -6.64 12.92
C GLY A 85 18.14 -5.65 11.86
N PHE A 86 17.87 -4.38 12.03
CA PHE A 86 18.29 -3.66 13.22
C PHE A 86 18.98 -4.47 14.33
#